data_AF-A0A0S3U0T2-F1
#
_entry.id   AF-A0A0S3U0T2-F1
#
_cell.length_a   1.000
_cell.length_b   1.000
_cell.length_c   1.000
_cell.angle_alpha   90.00
_cell.angle_beta   90.00
_cell.angle_gamma   90.00
#
_symmetry.space_group_name_H-M   'P 1'
#
loop_
_entity.id
_entity.type
_entity.pdbx_description
1 polymer ?
#
loop_
_entity_poly.entity_id
_entity_poly.type
_entity_poly.pdbx_seq_one_letter_code
_entity_poly.pdbx_strand_id
1 'polypeptide(L)'
;MLRTTLFILCSVAVLTSCGQSTPPQAVAPSPTETTPSPSPLPPPPTVATPTQPAESPQTTQPLAPQTTQPLAPQTTDDRKKIELDPGKTSTTVSGNLASKATAQYSFDATANQTATVTITSPNQSVLLTLVAPSGSPIQRYQSGLSSWNGTLPETGTYQVNVIATDQASDYQLSIAIAPKKPGT
;
A
#
# COMPACT_ATOMS: atom_id res chain seq x y z
N MET A 1 40.08 14.83 -29.18
CA MET A 1 41.32 15.55 -28.83
C MET A 1 40.88 16.77 -28.04
N LEU A 2 41.24 17.03 -26.77
CA LEU A 2 42.57 17.21 -26.19
C LEU A 2 42.33 17.36 -24.65
N ARG A 3 42.65 16.39 -23.77
CA ARG A 3 43.91 16.21 -23.01
C ARG A 3 44.67 17.50 -22.67
N THR A 4 44.58 18.00 -21.43
CA THR A 4 45.68 18.77 -20.82
C THR A 4 45.77 18.56 -19.31
N THR A 5 46.85 17.89 -18.92
CA THR A 5 47.39 17.68 -17.58
C THR A 5 48.36 18.81 -17.22
N LEU A 6 48.33 19.34 -16.00
CA LEU A 6 49.44 20.08 -15.35
C LEU A 6 49.05 20.21 -13.85
N PHE A 7 49.60 19.55 -12.83
CA PHE A 7 50.91 19.06 -12.43
C PHE A 7 51.93 20.16 -12.06
N ILE A 8 52.45 20.04 -10.81
CA ILE A 8 53.68 20.64 -10.23
C ILE A 8 53.46 22.09 -9.69
N LEU A 9 53.88 22.57 -8.51
CA LEU A 9 54.90 22.26 -7.48
C LEU A 9 54.27 22.50 -6.08
N CYS A 10 54.36 21.63 -5.08
CA CYS A 10 55.50 21.37 -4.17
C CYS A 10 56.24 22.61 -3.64
N SER A 11 55.95 23.04 -2.42
CA SER A 11 56.97 23.66 -1.54
C SER A 11 56.65 23.35 -0.08
N VAL A 12 57.63 22.66 0.50
CA VAL A 12 57.69 22.02 1.78
C VAL A 12 58.38 22.97 2.75
N ALA A 13 57.87 23.14 3.96
CA ALA A 13 58.65 23.64 5.08
C ALA A 13 58.32 22.81 6.33
N VAL A 14 59.25 21.91 6.62
CA VAL A 14 59.35 21.03 7.78
C VAL A 14 59.84 21.84 8.98
N LEU A 15 59.22 21.68 10.15
CA LEU A 15 59.93 21.81 11.42
C LEU A 15 59.49 20.70 12.39
N THR A 16 60.49 19.89 12.67
CA THR A 16 60.66 18.80 13.62
C THR A 16 60.13 19.11 15.03
N SER A 17 59.36 18.19 15.63
CA SER A 17 59.42 17.94 17.08
C SER A 17 59.02 16.49 17.38
N CYS A 18 59.81 15.87 18.27
CA CYS A 18 59.89 14.44 18.52
C CYS A 18 58.82 13.92 19.49
N GLY A 19 58.39 12.67 19.25
CA GLY A 19 58.35 11.60 20.26
C GLY A 19 57.50 11.76 21.52
N GLN A 20 56.31 11.16 21.49
CA GLN A 20 55.67 10.41 22.59
C GLN A 20 54.38 9.78 22.01
N SER A 21 54.34 8.49 21.67
CA SER A 21 54.07 7.36 22.58
C SER A 21 52.88 7.60 23.51
N THR A 22 51.66 7.19 23.13
CA THR A 22 50.59 6.73 24.03
C THR A 22 49.39 6.15 23.23
N PRO A 23 48.55 5.28 23.84
CA PRO A 23 48.10 3.98 23.33
C PRO A 23 46.73 4.08 22.60
N PRO A 24 46.00 2.98 22.24
CA PRO A 24 44.78 3.13 21.45
C PRO A 24 43.76 3.90 22.29
N GLN A 25 43.32 5.06 21.78
CA GLN A 25 42.21 5.79 22.39
C GLN A 25 40.97 4.93 22.26
N ALA A 26 40.65 4.28 23.36
CA ALA A 26 39.33 3.75 23.65
C ALA A 26 38.30 4.82 23.29
N VAL A 27 37.29 4.41 22.55
CA VAL A 27 36.10 5.20 22.23
C VAL A 27 35.48 5.61 23.57
N ALA A 28 35.77 6.83 24.01
CA ALA A 28 35.04 7.45 25.10
C ALA A 28 33.69 7.92 24.54
N PRO A 29 32.56 7.55 25.18
CA PRO A 29 31.25 8.07 24.81
C PRO A 29 31.16 9.58 25.09
N SER A 30 30.38 10.27 24.26
CA SER A 30 30.04 11.70 24.27
C SER A 30 29.87 12.35 25.65
N PRO A 31 30.06 13.69 25.72
CA PRO A 31 29.76 14.47 26.92
C PRO A 31 28.32 14.25 27.39
N THR A 32 28.19 14.11 28.70
CA THR A 32 26.95 14.04 29.45
C THR A 32 26.08 15.25 29.16
N GLU A 33 25.15 15.12 28.21
CA GLU A 33 23.89 15.85 28.31
C GLU A 33 22.94 14.98 29.14
N THR A 34 22.70 15.46 30.35
CA THR A 34 21.60 15.07 31.22
C THR A 34 20.34 14.97 30.38
N THR A 35 19.98 13.74 30.05
CA THR A 35 18.67 13.41 29.51
C THR A 35 17.64 13.95 30.50
N PRO A 36 16.73 14.86 30.13
CA PRO A 36 15.51 15.01 30.90
C PRO A 36 14.82 13.65 30.78
N SER A 37 14.84 12.89 31.88
CA SER A 37 13.99 11.73 32.06
C SER A 37 12.60 12.11 31.55
N PRO A 38 12.02 11.39 30.57
CA PRO A 38 10.58 11.53 30.35
C PRO A 38 9.96 11.16 31.70
N SER A 39 9.22 12.09 32.29
CA SER A 39 8.39 11.82 33.44
C SER A 39 7.61 10.52 33.18
N PRO A 40 7.50 9.60 34.16
CA PRO A 40 6.61 8.47 34.00
C PRO A 40 5.22 9.01 33.66
N LEU A 41 4.65 8.54 32.55
CA LEU A 41 3.24 8.74 32.26
C LEU A 41 2.45 8.29 33.50
N PRO A 42 1.42 9.04 33.94
CA PRO A 42 0.54 8.55 34.99
C PRO A 42 -0.01 7.16 34.58
N PRO A 43 -0.15 6.22 35.52
CA PRO A 43 -0.79 4.95 35.21
C PRO A 43 -2.19 5.21 34.65
N PRO A 44 -2.66 4.41 33.68
CA PRO A 44 -4.07 4.45 33.31
C PRO A 44 -4.93 4.19 34.57
N PRO A 45 -6.12 4.79 34.67
CA PRO A 45 -7.02 4.49 35.78
C PRO A 45 -7.25 2.98 35.87
N THR A 46 -7.12 2.45 37.08
CA THR A 46 -7.38 1.04 37.40
C THR A 46 -8.77 0.64 36.92
N VAL A 47 -8.83 -0.52 36.25
CA VAL A 47 -10.04 -1.19 35.77
C VAL A 47 -11.02 -1.39 36.93
N ALA A 48 -12.16 -0.72 36.88
CA ALA A 48 -13.37 -1.24 37.50
C ALA A 48 -14.07 -2.11 36.45
N THR A 49 -14.10 -3.41 36.69
CA THR A 49 -15.03 -4.35 36.05
C THR A 49 -16.46 -3.81 36.16
N PRO A 50 -17.19 -3.55 35.07
CA PRO A 50 -18.63 -3.63 35.14
C PRO A 50 -18.99 -5.11 35.18
N THR A 51 -19.45 -5.53 36.34
CA THR A 51 -20.26 -6.72 36.56
C THR A 51 -21.26 -6.86 35.41
N GLN A 52 -21.20 -8.00 34.72
CA GLN A 52 -22.28 -8.51 33.89
C GLN A 52 -23.61 -8.44 34.66
N PRO A 53 -24.64 -7.74 34.15
CA PRO A 53 -26.00 -8.13 34.44
C PRO A 53 -26.25 -9.45 33.72
N ALA A 54 -26.39 -10.52 34.49
CA ALA A 54 -27.14 -11.68 34.04
C ALA A 54 -28.59 -11.25 33.74
N GLU A 55 -29.12 -11.70 32.60
CA GLU A 55 -30.55 -11.90 32.30
C GLU A 55 -31.54 -10.68 32.25
N SER A 56 -31.92 -10.34 31.00
CA SER A 56 -33.25 -10.04 30.41
C SER A 56 -34.31 -9.19 31.14
N PRO A 57 -35.01 -8.29 30.39
CA PRO A 57 -36.22 -8.74 29.69
C PRO A 57 -36.26 -8.36 28.21
N GLN A 58 -36.56 -9.36 27.38
CA GLN A 58 -37.22 -9.18 26.10
C GLN A 58 -38.56 -8.46 26.34
N THR A 59 -38.62 -7.16 26.10
CA THR A 59 -39.89 -6.45 25.94
C THR A 59 -40.33 -6.57 24.49
N THR A 60 -41.17 -7.58 24.22
CA THR A 60 -42.22 -7.64 23.19
C THR A 60 -42.20 -6.53 22.14
N GLN A 61 -41.40 -6.70 21.08
CA GLN A 61 -41.81 -6.18 19.78
C GLN A 61 -42.92 -7.12 19.28
N PRO A 62 -44.04 -6.60 18.74
CA PRO A 62 -45.04 -7.43 18.11
C PRO A 62 -44.35 -8.34 17.11
N LEU A 63 -44.64 -9.64 17.22
CA LEU A 63 -44.21 -10.68 16.30
C LEU A 63 -44.89 -10.40 14.94
N ALA A 64 -44.42 -9.38 14.21
CA ALA A 64 -44.68 -9.30 12.80
C ALA A 64 -44.13 -10.62 12.23
N PRO A 65 -44.92 -11.39 11.46
CA PRO A 65 -44.45 -12.64 10.90
C PRO A 65 -43.17 -12.33 10.14
N GLN A 66 -42.04 -12.82 10.66
CA GLN A 66 -40.85 -12.96 9.86
C GLN A 66 -41.23 -13.99 8.82
N THR A 67 -41.81 -13.51 7.71
CA THR A 67 -41.86 -14.27 6.48
C THR A 67 -40.44 -14.77 6.28
N THR A 68 -40.30 -16.08 6.19
CA THR A 68 -39.17 -16.80 5.63
C THR A 68 -38.70 -16.09 4.36
N GLN A 69 -37.85 -15.07 4.51
CA GLN A 69 -37.09 -14.52 3.40
C GLN A 69 -35.89 -15.45 3.26
N PRO A 70 -35.71 -16.13 2.11
CA PRO A 70 -34.45 -16.77 1.82
C PRO A 70 -33.34 -15.75 2.04
N LEU A 71 -32.24 -16.17 2.66
CA LEU A 71 -31.02 -15.41 2.83
C LEU A 71 -30.45 -15.07 1.42
N ALA A 72 -31.04 -14.09 0.73
CA ALA A 72 -30.49 -13.59 -0.50
C ALA A 72 -29.16 -12.91 -0.13
N PRO A 73 -28.03 -13.30 -0.75
CA PRO A 73 -26.76 -12.62 -0.54
C PRO A 73 -26.97 -11.13 -0.76
N GLN A 74 -26.51 -10.29 0.17
CA GLN A 74 -26.51 -8.84 -0.03
C GLN A 74 -25.42 -8.48 -1.04
N THR A 75 -25.63 -8.80 -2.32
CA THR A 75 -24.80 -8.38 -3.45
C THR A 75 -25.38 -7.11 -4.04
N THR A 76 -25.21 -5.97 -3.37
CA THR A 76 -25.15 -4.70 -4.10
C THR A 76 -23.68 -4.53 -4.49
N ASP A 77 -23.29 -5.34 -5.46
CA ASP A 77 -21.98 -5.42 -6.07
C ASP A 77 -21.81 -4.19 -6.98
N ASP A 78 -21.45 -3.03 -6.42
CA ASP A 78 -20.96 -1.88 -7.22
C ASP A 78 -19.57 -2.15 -7.82
N ARG A 79 -19.17 -3.42 -7.89
CA ARG A 79 -17.92 -3.89 -8.49
C ARG A 79 -18.12 -3.94 -9.98
N LYS A 80 -17.45 -3.03 -10.68
CA LYS A 80 -17.55 -2.96 -12.14
C LYS A 80 -16.63 -4.00 -12.77
N LYS A 81 -17.21 -5.01 -13.41
CA LYS A 81 -16.44 -5.96 -14.21
C LYS A 81 -15.80 -5.24 -15.40
N ILE A 82 -14.51 -5.46 -15.58
CA ILE A 82 -13.71 -4.99 -16.70
C ILE A 82 -13.48 -6.18 -17.62
N GLU A 83 -14.02 -6.08 -18.82
CA GLU A 83 -13.80 -7.05 -19.89
C GLU A 83 -12.80 -6.46 -20.89
N LEU A 84 -11.85 -7.30 -21.30
CA LEU A 84 -10.91 -6.97 -22.36
C LEU A 84 -11.60 -7.24 -23.70
N ASP A 85 -11.59 -6.26 -24.60
CA ASP A 85 -12.13 -6.46 -25.95
C ASP A 85 -11.43 -7.65 -26.63
N PRO A 86 -12.16 -8.49 -27.41
CA PRO A 86 -11.54 -9.59 -28.14
C PRO A 86 -10.44 -9.07 -29.08
N GLY A 87 -9.21 -9.56 -28.86
CA GLY A 87 -8.01 -9.13 -29.62
C GLY A 87 -7.26 -7.94 -29.02
N LYS A 88 -7.80 -7.29 -27.97
CA LYS A 88 -7.05 -6.31 -27.17
C LYS A 88 -6.46 -6.97 -25.93
N THR A 89 -5.23 -6.59 -25.66
CA THR A 89 -4.48 -6.96 -24.46
C THR A 89 -4.54 -5.86 -23.40
N SER A 90 -5.18 -4.73 -23.69
CA SER A 90 -5.29 -3.61 -22.77
C SER A 90 -6.65 -2.94 -22.83
N THR A 91 -7.12 -2.48 -21.69
CA THR A 91 -8.35 -1.72 -21.53
C THR A 91 -8.11 -0.55 -20.58
N THR A 92 -8.86 0.51 -20.76
CA THR A 92 -8.73 1.73 -19.96
C THR A 92 -10.12 2.19 -19.56
N VAL A 93 -10.29 2.43 -18.26
CA VAL A 93 -11.54 2.87 -17.65
C VAL A 93 -11.28 4.19 -16.94
N SER A 94 -12.06 5.21 -17.27
CA SER A 94 -12.03 6.48 -16.55
C SER A 94 -13.19 6.54 -15.57
N GLY A 95 -12.99 7.22 -14.45
CA GLY A 95 -14.00 7.45 -13.45
C GLY A 95 -13.69 8.67 -12.60
N ASN A 96 -14.66 9.04 -11.77
CA ASN A 96 -14.49 10.05 -10.72
C ASN A 96 -14.70 9.36 -9.37
N LEU A 97 -13.86 9.69 -8.39
CA LEU A 97 -14.00 9.25 -7.01
C LEU A 97 -14.16 10.46 -6.10
N ALA A 98 -15.14 10.39 -5.20
CA ALA A 98 -15.24 11.35 -4.09
C ALA A 98 -14.07 11.15 -3.10
N SER A 99 -13.84 12.14 -2.23
CA SER A 99 -12.84 12.04 -1.15
C SER A 99 -13.10 10.80 -0.30
N LYS A 100 -12.06 10.01 -0.03
CA LYS A 100 -12.12 8.75 0.75
C LYS A 100 -13.04 7.68 0.16
N ALA A 101 -13.50 7.84 -1.09
CA ALA A 101 -14.29 6.82 -1.76
C ALA A 101 -13.39 5.70 -2.31
N THR A 102 -13.98 4.53 -2.51
CA THR A 102 -13.33 3.38 -3.14
C THR A 102 -14.18 2.88 -4.28
N ALA A 103 -13.58 2.72 -5.46
CA ALA A 103 -14.21 2.04 -6.59
C ALA A 103 -13.62 0.63 -6.70
N GLN A 104 -14.50 -0.34 -6.84
CA GLN A 104 -14.13 -1.74 -6.99
C GLN A 104 -14.28 -2.17 -8.44
N TYR A 105 -13.26 -2.83 -8.94
CA TYR A 105 -13.22 -3.36 -10.28
C TYR A 105 -12.79 -4.81 -10.24
N SER A 106 -13.17 -5.58 -11.25
CA SER A 106 -12.69 -6.94 -11.40
C SER A 106 -12.41 -7.29 -12.84
N PHE A 107 -11.33 -8.02 -13.09
CA PHE A 107 -11.00 -8.49 -14.42
C PHE A 107 -10.60 -9.97 -14.37
N ASP A 108 -10.91 -10.70 -15.44
CA ASP A 108 -10.54 -12.09 -15.56
C ASP A 108 -9.16 -12.21 -16.20
N ALA A 109 -8.29 -13.02 -15.60
CA ALA A 109 -6.96 -13.26 -16.11
C ALA A 109 -6.48 -14.68 -15.81
N THR A 110 -5.48 -15.11 -16.58
CA THR A 110 -4.87 -16.44 -16.48
C THR A 110 -3.51 -16.37 -15.78
N ALA A 111 -3.17 -17.42 -15.03
CA ALA A 111 -1.88 -17.58 -14.37
C ALA A 111 -0.72 -17.52 -15.36
N ASN A 112 0.46 -17.11 -14.88
CA ASN A 112 1.70 -16.97 -15.65
C ASN A 112 1.64 -15.94 -16.79
N GLN A 113 0.65 -15.04 -16.79
CA GLN A 113 0.65 -13.89 -17.68
C GLN A 113 1.17 -12.66 -16.96
N THR A 114 1.91 -11.83 -17.68
CA THR A 114 2.31 -10.52 -17.18
C THR A 114 1.14 -9.56 -17.30
N ALA A 115 0.77 -8.93 -16.19
CA ALA A 115 -0.22 -7.86 -16.16
C ALA A 115 0.40 -6.57 -15.61
N THR A 116 -0.07 -5.46 -16.14
CA THR A 116 0.29 -4.10 -15.79
C THR A 116 -0.99 -3.36 -15.48
N VAL A 117 -1.13 -2.89 -14.25
CA VAL A 117 -2.26 -2.12 -13.77
C VAL A 117 -1.73 -0.75 -13.37
N THR A 118 -2.22 0.31 -14.00
CA THR A 118 -1.75 1.67 -13.76
C THR A 118 -2.95 2.58 -13.54
N ILE A 119 -2.93 3.31 -12.42
CA ILE A 119 -3.89 4.36 -12.13
C ILE A 119 -3.19 5.71 -12.30
N THR A 120 -3.73 6.51 -13.20
CA THR A 120 -3.32 7.90 -13.42
C THR A 120 -4.37 8.80 -12.80
N SER A 121 -3.94 9.69 -11.90
CA SER A 121 -4.79 10.69 -11.25
C SER A 121 -4.01 12.00 -11.05
N PRO A 122 -4.68 13.16 -11.02
CA PRO A 122 -4.02 14.41 -10.69
C PRO A 122 -3.49 14.37 -9.25
N ASN A 123 -2.26 14.86 -9.07
CA ASN A 123 -1.54 14.91 -7.79
C ASN A 123 -1.32 13.54 -7.11
N GLN A 124 -1.43 12.42 -7.84
CA GLN A 124 -1.25 11.07 -7.28
C GLN A 124 -2.19 10.77 -6.10
N SER A 125 -3.39 11.34 -6.11
CA SER A 125 -4.33 11.31 -4.98
C SER A 125 -5.08 9.99 -4.82
N VAL A 126 -4.78 9.01 -5.69
CA VAL A 126 -5.47 7.73 -5.81
C VAL A 126 -4.47 6.59 -5.73
N LEU A 127 -4.78 5.60 -4.90
CA LEU A 127 -3.93 4.46 -4.61
C LEU A 127 -4.52 3.16 -5.18
N LEU A 128 -3.64 2.20 -5.48
CA LEU A 128 -4.00 0.90 -6.03
C LEU A 128 -3.97 -0.18 -4.95
N THR A 129 -5.01 -1.00 -4.90
CA THR A 129 -4.96 -2.32 -4.26
C THR A 129 -5.38 -3.39 -5.26
N LEU A 130 -4.56 -4.43 -5.40
CA LEU A 130 -4.81 -5.57 -6.28
C LEU A 130 -4.88 -6.83 -5.43
N VAL A 131 -5.94 -7.62 -5.61
CA VAL A 131 -6.18 -8.85 -4.87
C VAL A 131 -6.35 -10.00 -5.86
N ALA A 132 -5.66 -11.11 -5.58
CA ALA A 132 -5.75 -12.36 -6.33
C ALA A 132 -7.12 -13.03 -6.16
N PRO A 133 -7.50 -13.96 -7.05
CA PRO A 133 -8.72 -14.77 -6.92
C PRO A 133 -8.80 -15.54 -5.61
N SER A 134 -7.66 -15.99 -5.06
CA SER A 134 -7.56 -16.61 -3.73
C SER A 134 -7.89 -15.67 -2.56
N GLY A 135 -8.01 -14.36 -2.79
CA GLY A 135 -8.13 -13.33 -1.75
C GLY A 135 -6.78 -12.80 -1.25
N SER A 136 -5.66 -13.29 -1.79
CA SER A 136 -4.32 -12.83 -1.42
C SER A 136 -4.04 -11.45 -2.04
N PRO A 137 -3.68 -10.42 -1.26
CA PRO A 137 -3.36 -9.10 -1.80
C PRO A 137 -1.97 -9.12 -2.45
N ILE A 138 -1.94 -8.79 -3.74
CA ILE A 138 -0.71 -8.69 -4.56
C ILE A 138 -0.09 -7.30 -4.44
N GLN A 139 -0.94 -6.27 -4.48
CA GLN A 139 -0.54 -4.88 -4.26
C GLN A 139 -1.49 -4.29 -3.24
N ARG A 140 -0.96 -3.46 -2.35
CA ARG A 140 -1.77 -2.76 -1.35
C ARG A 140 -1.56 -1.26 -1.45
N TYR A 141 -2.61 -0.49 -1.16
CA TYR A 141 -2.54 0.96 -1.17
C TYR A 141 -1.50 1.53 -0.19
N GLN A 142 -1.19 0.80 0.90
CA GLN A 142 -0.14 1.18 1.86
C GLN A 142 1.25 1.27 1.23
N SER A 143 1.50 0.64 0.09
CA SER A 143 2.75 0.77 -0.67
C SER A 143 2.92 2.19 -1.25
N GLY A 144 1.87 3.01 -1.27
CA GLY A 144 1.88 4.34 -1.89
C GLY A 144 1.95 4.32 -3.42
N LEU A 145 1.82 3.14 -4.03
CA LEU A 145 1.91 2.94 -5.47
C LEU A 145 0.51 2.98 -6.08
N SER A 146 0.37 3.74 -7.17
CA SER A 146 -0.84 3.75 -8.00
C SER A 146 -0.69 2.82 -9.22
N SER A 147 0.44 2.12 -9.33
CA SER A 147 0.71 1.16 -10.39
C SER A 147 1.28 -0.15 -9.84
N TRP A 148 1.11 -1.19 -10.64
CA TRP A 148 1.65 -2.52 -10.40
C TRP A 148 1.97 -3.18 -11.73
N ASN A 149 3.11 -3.85 -11.81
CA ASN A 149 3.50 -4.66 -12.95
C ASN A 149 4.10 -5.96 -12.45
N GLY A 150 3.64 -7.09 -12.97
CA GLY A 150 4.15 -8.38 -12.55
C GLY A 150 3.45 -9.55 -13.22
N THR A 151 3.92 -10.75 -12.90
CA THR A 151 3.31 -12.00 -13.37
C THR A 151 2.20 -12.41 -12.41
N LEU A 152 1.03 -12.71 -12.96
CA LEU A 152 -0.13 -13.17 -12.21
C LEU A 152 0.09 -14.62 -11.77
N PRO A 153 -0.02 -14.93 -10.46
CA PRO A 153 0.25 -16.27 -9.95
C PRO A 153 -0.91 -17.26 -10.22
N GLU A 154 -2.14 -16.76 -10.35
CA GLU A 154 -3.36 -17.56 -10.38
C GLU A 154 -4.24 -17.25 -11.59
N THR A 155 -5.06 -18.22 -12.00
CA THR A 155 -6.11 -18.01 -13.00
C THR A 155 -7.42 -17.73 -12.29
N GLY A 156 -8.11 -16.66 -12.67
CA GLY A 156 -9.43 -16.34 -12.12
C GLY A 156 -9.74 -14.85 -12.21
N THR A 157 -10.68 -14.44 -11.37
CA THR A 157 -11.13 -13.05 -11.28
C THR A 157 -10.32 -12.28 -10.25
N TYR A 158 -9.51 -11.33 -10.73
CA TYR A 158 -8.74 -10.43 -9.90
C TYR A 158 -9.60 -9.23 -9.48
N GLN A 159 -9.34 -8.70 -8.29
CA GLN A 159 -10.06 -7.54 -7.76
C GLN A 159 -9.11 -6.35 -7.67
N VAL A 160 -9.54 -5.22 -8.22
CA VAL A 160 -8.82 -3.95 -8.21
C VAL A 160 -9.64 -2.95 -7.42
N ASN A 161 -9.09 -2.49 -6.30
CA ASN A 161 -9.69 -1.42 -5.53
C ASN A 161 -8.90 -0.14 -5.78
N VAL A 162 -9.61 0.86 -6.31
CA VAL A 162 -9.11 2.20 -6.56
C VAL A 162 -9.57 3.06 -5.40
N ILE A 163 -8.63 3.55 -4.59
CA ILE A 163 -8.93 4.22 -3.32
C ILE A 163 -8.48 5.68 -3.42
N ALA A 164 -9.41 6.61 -3.32
CA ALA A 164 -9.09 8.02 -3.21
C ALA A 164 -8.63 8.36 -1.79
N THR A 165 -7.67 9.28 -1.67
CA THR A 165 -7.16 9.78 -0.39
C THR A 165 -8.13 10.82 0.20
N ASP A 166 -7.68 12.03 0.50
CA ASP A 166 -8.47 13.05 1.20
C ASP A 166 -9.24 13.99 0.27
N GLN A 167 -9.03 13.89 -1.04
CA GLN A 167 -9.64 14.78 -2.04
C GLN A 167 -10.40 13.96 -3.09
N ALA A 168 -11.49 14.54 -3.61
CA ALA A 168 -12.16 13.99 -4.78
C ALA A 168 -11.24 14.13 -5.99
N SER A 169 -11.17 13.10 -6.82
CA SER A 169 -10.24 13.07 -7.93
C SER A 169 -10.77 12.22 -9.08
N ASP A 170 -10.59 12.73 -10.30
CA ASP A 170 -10.74 11.93 -11.50
C ASP A 170 -9.57 10.97 -11.62
N TYR A 171 -9.83 9.78 -12.14
CA TYR A 171 -8.79 8.79 -12.37
C TYR A 171 -9.02 8.06 -13.68
N GLN A 172 -7.92 7.55 -14.21
CA GLN A 172 -7.90 6.64 -15.34
C GLN A 172 -7.17 5.37 -14.90
N LEU A 173 -7.89 4.26 -14.88
CA LEU A 173 -7.38 2.92 -14.64
C LEU A 173 -7.08 2.27 -15.98
N SER A 174 -5.80 2.01 -16.27
CA SER A 174 -5.37 1.21 -17.41
C SER A 174 -4.93 -0.17 -16.94
N ILE A 175 -5.45 -1.22 -17.56
CA ILE A 175 -5.10 -2.61 -17.30
C ILE A 175 -4.62 -3.19 -18.62
N ALA A 176 -3.39 -3.68 -18.65
CA ALA A 176 -2.80 -4.39 -19.77
C ALA A 176 -2.35 -5.78 -19.33
N ILE A 177 -2.78 -6.82 -20.03
CA ILE A 177 -2.44 -8.21 -19.76
C ILE A 177 -1.85 -8.79 -21.04
N ALA A 178 -0.67 -9.40 -20.93
CA ALA A 178 -0.04 -10.05 -22.06
C ALA A 178 -0.99 -11.10 -22.67
N PRO A 179 -1.04 -11.19 -24.01
CA PRO A 179 -1.89 -12.18 -24.65
C PRO A 179 -1.40 -13.57 -24.26
N LYS A 180 -2.34 -14.51 -24.04
CA LYS A 180 -1.98 -15.91 -23.93
C LYS A 180 -1.19 -16.30 -25.18
N LYS A 181 0.02 -16.85 -25.00
CA LYS A 181 0.75 -17.42 -26.12
C LYS A 181 -0.13 -18.52 -26.72
N PRO A 182 -0.50 -18.47 -28.01
CA PRO A 182 -1.20 -19.59 -28.63
C PRO A 182 -0.28 -20.81 -28.56
N GLY A 183 -0.79 -21.92 -28.03
CA GLY A 183 -0.08 -23.20 -28.02
C GLY A 183 0.35 -23.57 -29.43
N THR A 184 1.59 -24.01 -29.55
CA THR A 184 2.14 -24.62 -30.77
C THR A 184 1.81 -26.10 -30.77
#